data_AF-A0A6F8V9N1-F1
#
_entry.id   AF-A0A6F8V9N1-F1
#
_cell.length_a   1.000
_cell.length_b   1.000
_cell.length_c   1.000
_cell.angle_alpha   90.00
_cell.angle_beta   90.00
_cell.angle_gamma   90.00
#
_symmetry.space_group_name_H-M   'P 1'
#
loop_
_entity.id
_entity.type
_entity.pdbx_description
1 polymer ?
#
loop_
_entity_poly.entity_id
_entity_poly.type
_entity_poly.pdbx_seq_one_letter_code
_entity_poly.pdbx_strand_id
1 'polypeptide(L)'
;MNACPSCCYPMAPLGVDARLAGKVEIDLCFSCQGIWFDGMESTQMSPGGVVELFRLIHEHRDHQRHQLGADLRCPRCEGHLVGSLDIVKSGRFNYHRCSNGHGRFVTFAQFMIEKGFVRQLSGAEIEALKARIGVVHCTSCGAPVDIRKDSACTYCHSPIAILDPQAVEKALASYQQAEVKRTTLDPEALADAILMAERERGASPRAAGTELDLPIGDLIVSGIGIMAGMLKRL
;
A
#
# COMPACT_ATOMS: atom_id res chain seq x y z
N MET A 1 -11.20 -16.06 -8.61
CA MET A 1 -12.08 -14.87 -8.49
C MET A 1 -12.52 -14.78 -7.04
N ASN A 2 -12.03 -13.78 -6.31
CA ASN A 2 -12.34 -13.60 -4.90
C ASN A 2 -13.73 -12.95 -4.72
N ALA A 3 -14.41 -13.26 -3.62
CA ALA A 3 -15.65 -12.59 -3.24
C ALA A 3 -15.34 -11.30 -2.47
N CYS A 4 -16.16 -10.26 -2.63
CA CYS A 4 -15.96 -9.01 -1.90
C CYS A 4 -16.12 -9.23 -0.39
N PRO A 5 -15.16 -8.80 0.45
CA PRO A 5 -15.26 -8.92 1.90
C PRO A 5 -16.51 -8.27 2.53
N SER A 6 -17.13 -7.33 1.82
CA SER A 6 -18.29 -6.56 2.28
C SER A 6 -19.61 -7.09 1.75
N CYS A 7 -19.78 -7.14 0.43
CA CYS A 7 -21.07 -7.52 -0.19
C CYS A 7 -21.13 -8.96 -0.69
N CYS A 8 -20.04 -9.73 -0.55
CA CYS A 8 -19.90 -11.10 -1.04
C CYS A 8 -20.05 -11.27 -2.57
N TYR A 9 -20.21 -10.19 -3.34
CA TYR A 9 -20.27 -10.27 -4.79
C TYR A 9 -18.90 -10.59 -5.41
N PRO A 10 -18.86 -11.22 -6.59
CA PRO A 10 -17.61 -11.47 -7.29
C PRO A 10 -16.82 -10.17 -7.53
N MET A 11 -15.52 -10.22 -7.31
CA MET A 11 -14.62 -9.12 -7.60
C MET A 11 -13.99 -9.26 -9.00
N ALA A 12 -13.77 -8.14 -9.67
CA ALA A 12 -13.14 -8.08 -10.97
C ALA A 12 -11.60 -8.10 -10.80
N PRO A 13 -10.88 -9.08 -11.37
CA PRO A 13 -9.43 -9.10 -11.33
C PRO A 13 -8.87 -8.01 -12.25
N LEU A 14 -7.78 -7.38 -11.82
CA LEU A 14 -7.01 -6.41 -12.57
C LEU A 14 -5.52 -6.74 -12.45
N GLY A 15 -4.88 -7.05 -13.57
CA GLY A 15 -3.44 -7.29 -13.64
C GLY A 15 -2.67 -6.02 -13.95
N VAL A 16 -2.05 -5.43 -12.93
CA VAL A 16 -1.19 -4.24 -13.05
C VAL A 16 0.29 -4.62 -12.98
N ASP A 17 1.17 -3.77 -13.49
CA ASP A 17 2.60 -4.07 -13.50
C ASP A 17 3.17 -4.16 -12.08
N ALA A 18 3.98 -5.19 -11.82
CA ALA A 18 4.70 -5.35 -10.56
C ALA A 18 5.97 -4.48 -10.54
N ARG A 19 6.52 -4.19 -9.37
CA ARG A 19 7.80 -3.47 -9.18
C ARG A 19 8.94 -4.24 -9.80
N LEU A 20 8.92 -5.56 -9.64
CA LEU A 20 9.80 -6.50 -10.35
C LEU A 20 9.16 -6.88 -11.69
N ALA A 21 9.79 -7.80 -12.43
CA ALA A 21 9.22 -8.31 -13.67
C ALA A 21 7.85 -8.98 -13.43
N GLY A 22 6.95 -8.85 -14.41
CA GLY A 22 5.62 -9.47 -14.39
C GLY A 22 4.50 -8.55 -13.92
N LYS A 23 3.36 -9.16 -13.60
CA LYS A 23 2.14 -8.49 -13.16
C LYS A 23 1.76 -8.94 -11.76
N VAL A 24 1.13 -8.03 -11.02
CA VAL A 24 0.39 -8.33 -9.79
C VAL A 24 -1.10 -8.25 -10.12
N GLU A 25 -1.83 -9.33 -9.84
CA GLU A 25 -3.27 -9.35 -9.95
C GLU A 25 -3.87 -8.78 -8.67
N ILE A 26 -4.86 -7.91 -8.77
CA ILE A 26 -5.61 -7.40 -7.62
C ILE A 26 -7.10 -7.51 -7.92
N ASP A 27 -7.92 -7.62 -6.90
CA ASP A 27 -9.36 -7.78 -7.07
C ASP A 27 -10.11 -6.49 -6.73
N LEU A 28 -11.04 -6.06 -7.59
CA LEU A 28 -11.82 -4.84 -7.45
C LEU A 28 -13.32 -5.12 -7.29
N CYS A 29 -13.94 -4.48 -6.31
CA CYS A 29 -15.39 -4.42 -6.18
C CYS A 29 -15.87 -2.99 -6.42
N PHE A 30 -16.42 -2.72 -7.59
CA PHE A 30 -16.93 -1.38 -7.92
C PHE A 30 -18.17 -0.99 -7.10
N SER A 31 -18.99 -1.97 -6.70
CA SER A 31 -20.19 -1.73 -5.87
C SER A 31 -19.84 -1.20 -4.48
N CYS A 32 -18.83 -1.78 -3.83
CA CYS A 32 -18.32 -1.31 -2.54
C CYS A 32 -17.17 -0.31 -2.68
N GLN A 33 -16.72 -0.03 -3.91
CA GLN A 33 -15.51 0.73 -4.21
C GLN A 33 -14.31 0.24 -3.38
N GLY A 34 -14.09 -1.08 -3.38
CA GLY A 34 -13.12 -1.78 -2.57
C GLY A 34 -12.10 -2.54 -3.41
N ILE A 35 -10.89 -2.69 -2.85
CA ILE A 35 -9.78 -3.42 -3.42
C ILE A 35 -9.40 -4.50 -2.41
N TRP A 36 -9.27 -5.73 -2.88
CA TRP A 36 -8.65 -6.80 -2.13
C TRP A 36 -7.24 -7.01 -2.70
N PHE A 37 -6.26 -6.94 -1.79
CA PHE A 37 -4.88 -7.31 -2.06
C PHE A 37 -4.63 -8.60 -1.29
N ASP A 38 -4.32 -9.70 -1.99
CA ASP A 38 -3.75 -10.89 -1.39
C ASP A 38 -2.32 -10.58 -0.87
N GLY A 39 -1.69 -11.57 -0.22
CA GLY A 39 -0.40 -11.44 0.43
C GLY A 39 0.65 -10.70 -0.43
N MET A 40 1.21 -9.61 0.12
CA MET A 40 2.27 -8.77 -0.47
C MET A 40 1.91 -7.99 -1.74
N GLU A 41 0.74 -8.18 -2.36
CA GLU A 41 0.41 -7.58 -3.66
C GLU A 41 0.48 -6.06 -3.67
N SER A 42 -0.05 -5.42 -2.63
CA SER A 42 -0.02 -3.97 -2.51
C SER A 42 1.40 -3.40 -2.50
N THR A 43 2.37 -4.15 -1.99
CA THR A 43 3.78 -3.74 -1.93
C THR A 43 4.51 -4.08 -3.22
N GLN A 44 3.98 -5.02 -3.99
CA GLN A 44 4.53 -5.42 -5.27
C GLN A 44 4.08 -4.51 -6.42
N MET A 45 3.04 -3.70 -6.27
CA MET A 45 2.56 -2.84 -7.36
C MET A 45 3.59 -1.76 -7.78
N SER A 46 3.87 -1.67 -9.08
CA SER A 46 4.76 -0.66 -9.67
C SER A 46 4.19 0.76 -9.58
N PRO A 47 5.03 1.80 -9.69
CA PRO A 47 4.56 3.16 -9.89
C PRO A 47 3.57 3.30 -11.05
N GLY A 48 3.83 2.67 -12.20
CA GLY A 48 2.93 2.63 -13.36
C GLY A 48 1.58 1.99 -13.03
N GLY A 49 1.58 0.86 -12.33
CA GLY A 49 0.37 0.17 -11.89
C GLY A 49 -0.46 0.99 -10.90
N VAL A 50 0.18 1.79 -10.02
CA VAL A 50 -0.51 2.75 -9.16
C VAL A 50 -1.25 3.81 -9.99
N VAL A 51 -0.63 4.34 -11.04
CA VAL A 51 -1.24 5.34 -11.93
C VAL A 51 -2.37 4.73 -12.75
N GLU A 52 -2.20 3.51 -13.26
CA GLU A 52 -3.25 2.76 -13.96
C GLU A 52 -4.49 2.58 -13.07
N LEU A 53 -4.29 2.07 -11.85
CA LEU A 53 -5.37 1.89 -10.88
C LEU A 53 -6.04 3.21 -10.51
N PHE A 54 -5.27 4.30 -10.34
CA PHE A 54 -5.84 5.62 -10.09
C PHE A 54 -6.79 6.08 -11.22
N ARG A 55 -6.39 5.90 -12.48
CA ARG A 55 -7.24 6.25 -13.64
C ARG A 55 -8.53 5.44 -13.64
N LEU A 56 -8.43 4.13 -13.41
CA LEU A 56 -9.61 3.25 -13.36
C LEU A 56 -10.58 3.65 -12.23
N ILE A 57 -10.05 3.96 -11.04
CA ILE A 57 -10.85 4.46 -9.91
C ILE A 57 -11.54 5.78 -10.30
N HIS A 58 -10.83 6.68 -10.96
CA HIS A 58 -11.36 7.97 -11.39
C HIS A 58 -12.47 7.84 -12.45
N GLU A 59 -12.36 6.88 -13.37
CA GLU A 59 -13.41 6.57 -14.35
C GLU A 59 -14.71 6.11 -13.69
N HIS A 60 -14.62 5.39 -12.57
CA HIS A 60 -15.76 4.83 -11.84
C HIS A 60 -16.22 5.73 -10.67
N ARG A 61 -15.74 6.97 -10.58
CA ARG A 61 -15.96 7.85 -9.41
C ARG A 61 -17.43 8.21 -9.16
N ASP A 62 -18.23 8.30 -10.24
CA ASP A 62 -19.62 8.73 -10.20
C ASP A 62 -20.59 7.55 -9.95
N HIS A 63 -20.07 6.32 -9.83
CA HIS A 63 -20.89 5.15 -9.57
C HIS A 63 -21.43 5.16 -8.13
N GLN A 64 -22.71 4.81 -8.00
CA GLN A 64 -23.35 4.70 -6.69
C GLN A 64 -22.64 3.63 -5.86
N ARG A 65 -22.21 4.05 -4.67
CA ARG A 65 -21.52 3.20 -3.72
C ARG A 65 -22.48 2.58 -2.71
N HIS A 66 -22.29 1.29 -2.44
CA HIS A 66 -22.91 0.62 -1.30
C HIS A 66 -22.13 0.89 -0.02
N GLN A 67 -22.86 1.07 1.09
CA GLN A 67 -22.24 1.13 2.41
C GLN A 67 -21.52 -0.19 2.71
N LEU A 68 -20.38 -0.11 3.39
CA LEU A 68 -19.67 -1.32 3.81
C LEU A 68 -20.47 -2.04 4.89
N GLY A 69 -20.40 -3.37 4.88
CA GLY A 69 -20.94 -4.21 5.95
C GLY A 69 -20.18 -3.96 7.25
N ALA A 70 -20.88 -4.11 8.39
CA ALA A 70 -20.27 -3.97 9.71
C ALA A 70 -19.22 -5.06 9.98
N ASP A 71 -19.44 -6.26 9.45
CA ASP A 71 -18.53 -7.40 9.54
C ASP A 71 -17.97 -7.73 8.16
N LEU A 72 -16.69 -7.41 7.97
CA LEU A 72 -15.96 -7.76 6.75
C LEU A 72 -15.32 -9.15 6.91
N ARG A 73 -15.47 -10.02 5.91
CA ARG A 73 -14.96 -11.40 5.93
C ARG A 73 -13.84 -11.63 4.92
N CYS A 74 -12.84 -12.40 5.30
CA CYS A 74 -11.74 -12.78 4.41
C CYS A 74 -12.26 -13.70 3.28
N PRO A 75 -11.96 -13.44 2.00
CA PRO A 75 -12.38 -14.30 0.89
C PRO A 75 -11.65 -15.64 0.86
N ARG A 76 -10.56 -15.80 1.60
CA ARG A 76 -9.75 -17.03 1.65
C ARG A 76 -10.13 -17.96 2.80
N CYS A 77 -10.42 -17.41 3.97
CA CYS A 77 -10.66 -18.20 5.20
C CYS A 77 -11.92 -17.84 5.98
N GLU A 78 -12.76 -16.94 5.43
CA GLU A 78 -14.05 -16.49 5.98
C GLU A 78 -14.02 -15.83 7.37
N GLY A 79 -12.86 -15.78 8.00
CA GLY A 79 -12.62 -15.10 9.27
C GLY A 79 -12.84 -13.59 9.18
N HIS A 80 -13.23 -12.99 10.31
CA HIS A 80 -13.44 -11.55 10.43
C HIS A 80 -12.14 -10.79 10.13
N LEU A 81 -12.23 -9.74 9.32
CA LEU A 81 -11.12 -8.84 9.07
C LEU A 81 -10.99 -7.84 10.21
N VAL A 82 -9.75 -7.55 10.60
CA VAL A 82 -9.43 -6.63 11.68
C VAL A 82 -9.18 -5.24 11.09
N GLY A 83 -10.01 -4.27 11.49
CA GLY A 83 -9.81 -2.86 11.18
C GLY A 83 -8.47 -2.36 11.72
N SER A 84 -7.69 -1.72 10.85
CA SER A 84 -6.35 -1.22 11.14
C SER A 84 -6.24 0.22 10.64
N LEU A 85 -5.49 1.05 11.39
CA LEU A 85 -5.22 2.45 11.07
C LEU A 85 -3.71 2.62 10.97
N ASP A 86 -3.24 3.33 9.94
CA ASP A 86 -1.83 3.56 9.71
C ASP A 86 -1.58 4.98 9.17
N ILE A 87 -0.32 5.41 9.13
CA ILE A 87 0.09 6.79 8.83
C ILE A 87 1.04 6.80 7.64
N VAL A 88 0.71 7.61 6.64
CA VAL A 88 1.56 7.95 5.50
C VAL A 88 1.80 9.46 5.45
N LYS A 89 2.63 9.91 4.51
CA LYS A 89 2.94 11.35 4.32
C LYS A 89 1.70 12.21 4.08
N SER A 90 0.69 11.67 3.40
CA SER A 90 -0.60 12.30 3.09
C SER A 90 -1.61 12.25 4.25
N GLY A 91 -1.28 11.54 5.34
CA GLY A 91 -2.09 11.47 6.54
C GLY A 91 -2.42 10.05 6.98
N ARG A 92 -3.48 9.93 7.79
CA ARG A 92 -3.98 8.65 8.31
C ARG A 92 -4.89 7.98 7.29
N PHE A 93 -4.73 6.68 7.12
CA PHE A 93 -5.60 5.85 6.29
C PHE A 93 -5.95 4.56 7.05
N ASN A 94 -7.12 3.99 6.74
CA ASN A 94 -7.58 2.73 7.35
C ASN A 94 -7.71 1.61 6.30
N TYR A 95 -7.60 0.38 6.76
CA TYR A 95 -7.79 -0.84 5.97
C TYR A 95 -8.20 -1.99 6.89
N HIS A 96 -8.64 -3.11 6.31
CA HIS A 96 -9.04 -4.29 7.08
C HIS A 96 -8.17 -5.48 6.68
N ARG A 97 -7.46 -6.08 7.63
CA ARG A 97 -6.52 -7.17 7.36
C ARG A 97 -7.02 -8.51 7.87
N CYS A 98 -6.67 -9.59 7.18
CA CYS A 98 -6.90 -10.93 7.69
C CYS A 98 -5.83 -11.27 8.76
N SER A 99 -6.24 -11.73 9.94
CA SER A 99 -5.32 -12.15 11.00
C SER A 99 -4.42 -13.33 10.59
N ASN A 100 -4.87 -14.15 9.62
CA ASN A 100 -4.11 -15.26 9.06
C ASN A 100 -3.14 -14.83 7.94
N GLY A 101 -3.03 -13.53 7.63
CA GLY A 101 -2.07 -13.02 6.64
C GLY A 101 -2.46 -13.21 5.18
N HIS A 102 -3.69 -13.65 4.88
CA HIS A 102 -4.14 -13.89 3.50
C HIS A 102 -4.18 -12.64 2.63
N GLY A 103 -4.37 -11.45 3.23
CA GLY A 103 -4.52 -10.22 2.48
C GLY A 103 -5.15 -9.09 3.29
N ARG A 104 -5.42 -7.99 2.60
CA ARG A 104 -6.12 -6.83 3.15
C ARG A 104 -7.14 -6.25 2.18
N PHE A 105 -8.22 -5.76 2.75
CA PHE A 105 -9.25 -4.98 2.08
C PHE A 105 -9.03 -3.49 2.33
N VAL A 106 -9.00 -2.70 1.26
CA VAL A 106 -8.89 -1.24 1.32
C VAL A 106 -9.87 -0.61 0.34
N THR A 107 -10.48 0.51 0.72
CA THR A 107 -11.42 1.22 -0.16
C THR A 107 -10.66 2.10 -1.15
N PHE A 108 -11.28 2.45 -2.27
CA PHE A 108 -10.68 3.34 -3.28
C PHE A 108 -10.20 4.66 -2.66
N ALA A 109 -10.97 5.25 -1.75
CA ALA A 109 -10.54 6.47 -1.07
C ALA A 109 -9.34 6.26 -0.15
N GLN A 110 -9.32 5.16 0.60
CA GLN A 110 -8.19 4.86 1.48
C GLN A 110 -6.92 4.54 0.69
N PHE A 111 -7.06 3.89 -0.47
CA PHE A 111 -5.97 3.74 -1.43
C PHE A 111 -5.46 5.09 -1.94
N MET A 112 -6.36 6.00 -2.30
CA MET A 112 -5.97 7.37 -2.72
C MET A 112 -5.27 8.14 -1.60
N ILE A 113 -5.69 7.98 -0.33
CA ILE A 113 -4.98 8.53 0.83
C ILE A 113 -3.60 7.89 0.94
N GLU A 114 -3.51 6.55 0.96
CA GLU A 114 -2.26 5.80 1.10
C GLU A 114 -1.22 6.23 0.05
N LYS A 115 -1.64 6.42 -1.20
CA LYS A 115 -0.77 6.78 -2.33
C LYS A 115 -0.59 8.29 -2.53
N GLY A 116 -1.25 9.11 -1.71
CA GLY A 116 -1.06 10.56 -1.70
C GLY A 116 -1.76 11.34 -2.81
N PHE A 117 -2.78 10.77 -3.45
CA PHE A 117 -3.63 11.46 -4.43
C PHE A 117 -4.63 12.43 -3.80
N VAL A 118 -4.80 12.37 -2.49
CA VAL A 118 -5.66 13.26 -1.72
C VAL A 118 -4.87 13.94 -0.62
N ARG A 119 -5.41 15.06 -0.14
CA ARG A 119 -4.93 15.71 1.08
C ARG A 119 -6.05 15.81 2.10
N GLN A 120 -5.65 15.89 3.36
CA GLN A 120 -6.57 16.21 4.44
C GLN A 120 -6.85 17.71 4.43
N LEU A 121 -8.10 18.09 4.71
CA LEU A 121 -8.48 19.49 4.83
C LEU A 121 -7.88 20.09 6.10
N SER A 122 -7.44 21.35 6.00
CA SER A 122 -7.07 22.15 7.17
C SER A 122 -8.31 22.52 7.99
N GLY A 123 -8.12 22.90 9.25
CA GLY A 123 -9.24 23.34 10.10
C GLY A 123 -10.05 24.50 9.50
N ALA A 124 -9.38 25.47 8.88
CA ALA A 124 -10.04 26.61 8.23
C ALA A 124 -10.91 26.18 7.03
N GLU A 125 -10.43 25.22 6.24
CA GLU A 125 -11.20 24.68 5.10
C GLU A 125 -12.39 23.84 5.58
N ILE A 126 -12.23 23.10 6.68
CA ILE A 126 -13.34 22.37 7.31
C ILE A 126 -14.41 23.37 7.76
N GLU A 127 -14.04 24.45 8.47
CA GLU A 127 -15.00 25.49 8.89
C GLU A 127 -15.71 26.16 7.71
N ALA A 128 -14.99 26.45 6.63
CA ALA A 128 -15.59 26.97 5.40
C ALA A 128 -16.57 25.97 4.76
N LEU A 129 -16.27 24.66 4.83
CA LEU A 129 -17.13 23.61 4.29
C LEU A 129 -18.40 23.42 5.13
N LYS A 130 -18.29 23.50 6.46
CA LYS A 130 -19.42 23.44 7.41
C LYS A 130 -20.50 24.48 7.14
N ALA A 131 -20.11 25.65 6.65
CA ALA A 131 -21.03 26.73 6.29
C ALA A 131 -21.86 26.42 5.02
N ARG A 132 -21.44 25.45 4.19
CA ARG A 132 -22.05 25.18 2.88
C ARG A 132 -22.71 23.81 2.80
N ILE A 133 -22.16 22.81 3.50
CA ILE A 133 -22.60 21.42 3.43
C ILE A 133 -22.78 20.90 4.87
N GLY A 134 -23.95 20.34 5.17
CA GLY A 134 -24.23 19.79 6.50
C GLY A 134 -23.77 18.34 6.65
N VAL A 135 -24.24 17.47 5.75
CA VAL A 135 -23.96 16.02 5.81
C VAL A 135 -23.27 15.59 4.53
N VAL A 136 -22.17 14.85 4.66
CA VAL A 136 -21.49 14.18 3.55
C VAL A 136 -21.48 12.67 3.78
N HIS A 137 -21.36 11.87 2.72
CA HIS A 137 -21.08 10.45 2.88
C HIS A 137 -19.58 10.21 3.04
N CYS A 138 -19.21 9.40 4.03
CA CYS A 138 -17.84 9.02 4.27
C CYS A 138 -17.26 8.31 3.05
N THR A 139 -16.17 8.82 2.51
CA THR A 139 -15.46 8.24 1.35
C THR A 139 -14.80 6.90 1.67
N SER A 140 -14.81 6.45 2.93
CA SER A 140 -14.34 5.13 3.34
C SER A 140 -15.50 4.13 3.52
N CYS A 141 -16.38 4.31 4.51
CA CYS A 141 -17.44 3.33 4.79
C CYS A 141 -18.80 3.61 4.13
N GLY A 142 -19.01 4.80 3.55
CA GLY A 142 -20.30 5.24 2.98
C GLY A 142 -21.33 5.74 4.00
N ALA A 143 -21.01 5.72 5.30
CA ALA A 143 -21.90 6.23 6.34
C ALA A 143 -22.08 7.77 6.25
N PRO A 144 -23.25 8.32 6.60
CA PRO A 144 -23.44 9.76 6.68
C PRO A 144 -22.59 10.37 7.82
N VAL A 145 -21.95 11.50 7.55
CA VAL A 145 -21.12 12.26 8.49
C VAL A 145 -21.62 13.70 8.53
N ASP A 146 -22.06 14.18 9.69
CA ASP A 146 -22.37 15.60 9.90
C ASP A 146 -21.08 16.37 10.12
N ILE A 147 -20.54 16.96 9.05
CA ILE A 147 -19.23 17.62 9.08
C ILE A 147 -19.22 18.86 9.96
N ARG A 148 -20.40 19.37 10.38
CA ARG A 148 -20.54 20.50 11.30
C ARG A 148 -20.15 20.12 12.72
N LYS A 149 -20.32 18.86 13.08
CA LYS A 149 -20.05 18.31 14.41
C LYS A 149 -18.71 17.59 14.46
N ASP A 150 -18.43 16.78 13.44
CA ASP A 150 -17.32 15.84 13.45
C ASP A 150 -16.32 16.14 12.33
N SER A 151 -15.02 16.08 12.63
CA SER A 151 -13.93 16.19 11.63
C SER A 151 -13.49 14.84 11.04
N ALA A 152 -14.10 13.75 11.52
CA ALA A 152 -13.87 12.38 11.09
C ALA A 152 -15.17 11.59 11.14
N CYS A 153 -15.24 10.48 10.40
CA CYS A 153 -16.40 9.60 10.42
C CYS A 153 -16.53 8.91 11.79
N THR A 154 -17.69 8.99 12.42
CA THR A 154 -17.98 8.35 13.71
C THR A 154 -18.10 6.82 13.63
N TYR A 155 -18.27 6.26 12.43
CA TYR A 155 -18.43 4.82 12.20
C TYR A 155 -17.10 4.09 11.97
N CYS A 156 -16.21 4.66 11.15
CA CYS A 156 -14.96 4.02 10.75
C CYS A 156 -13.71 4.82 11.11
N HIS A 157 -13.88 5.96 11.78
CA HIS A 157 -12.82 6.88 12.20
C HIS A 157 -11.94 7.43 11.06
N SER A 158 -12.38 7.27 9.80
CA SER A 158 -11.69 7.86 8.65
C SER A 158 -11.76 9.39 8.72
N PRO A 159 -10.65 10.11 8.46
CA PRO A 159 -10.66 11.56 8.32
C PRO A 159 -11.50 11.98 7.11
N ILE A 160 -11.98 13.23 7.12
CA ILE A 160 -12.58 13.86 5.95
C ILE A 160 -11.44 14.27 5.00
N ALA A 161 -11.44 13.70 3.79
CA ALA A 161 -10.43 13.97 2.77
C ALA A 161 -11.11 14.39 1.45
N ILE A 162 -10.46 15.28 0.70
CA ILE A 162 -10.92 15.72 -0.62
C ILE A 162 -9.89 15.34 -1.69
N LEU A 163 -10.39 15.05 -2.89
CA LEU A 163 -9.56 15.04 -4.07
C LEU A 163 -9.13 16.47 -4.37
N ASP A 164 -7.84 16.72 -4.21
CA ASP A 164 -7.23 18.01 -4.44
C ASP A 164 -6.46 17.96 -5.76
N PRO A 165 -6.75 18.83 -6.73
CA PRO A 165 -6.09 18.80 -8.03
C PRO A 165 -4.56 18.89 -7.96
N GLN A 166 -4.02 19.69 -7.03
CA GLN A 166 -2.57 19.82 -6.87
C GLN A 166 -1.95 18.56 -6.26
N ALA A 167 -2.63 17.92 -5.31
CA ALA A 167 -2.22 16.63 -4.76
C ALA A 167 -2.20 15.54 -5.83
N VAL A 168 -3.23 15.50 -6.69
CA VAL A 168 -3.29 14.57 -7.82
C VAL A 168 -2.15 14.81 -8.80
N GLU A 169 -1.94 16.05 -9.23
CA GLU A 169 -0.86 16.41 -10.16
C GLU A 169 0.52 16.02 -9.61
N LYS A 170 0.80 16.37 -8.35
CA LYS A 170 2.05 16.03 -7.67
C LYS A 170 2.26 14.51 -7.55
N ALA A 171 1.21 13.77 -7.18
CA ALA A 171 1.28 12.32 -7.07
C ALA A 171 1.54 11.67 -8.43
N LEU A 172 0.80 12.08 -9.48
CA LEU A 172 0.99 11.59 -10.85
C LEU A 172 2.41 11.87 -11.35
N ALA A 173 2.92 13.09 -11.18
CA ALA A 173 4.28 13.44 -11.57
C ALA A 173 5.32 12.58 -10.84
N SER A 174 5.16 12.38 -9.52
CA SER A 174 6.06 11.55 -8.73
C SER A 174 6.04 10.08 -9.16
N TYR A 175 4.87 9.50 -9.44
CA TYR A 175 4.77 8.11 -9.89
C TYR A 175 5.28 7.92 -11.31
N GLN A 176 5.03 8.87 -12.21
CA GLN A 176 5.58 8.84 -13.58
C GLN A 176 7.11 8.89 -13.57
N GLN A 177 7.71 9.79 -12.78
CA GLN A 177 9.17 9.84 -12.62
C GLN A 177 9.74 8.53 -12.06
N ALA A 178 9.07 7.95 -11.05
CA ALA A 178 9.48 6.68 -10.47
C ALA A 178 9.35 5.52 -11.48
N GLU A 179 8.33 5.55 -12.35
CA GLU A 179 8.16 4.55 -13.41
C GLU A 179 9.25 4.67 -14.48
N VAL A 180 9.54 5.88 -14.95
CA VAL A 180 10.65 6.13 -15.88
C VAL A 180 11.96 5.59 -15.30
N LYS A 181 12.26 5.90 -14.03
CA LYS A 181 13.46 5.38 -13.37
C LYS A 181 13.47 3.85 -13.29
N ARG A 182 12.31 3.21 -13.07
CA ARG A 182 12.18 1.75 -13.02
C ARG A 182 12.44 1.10 -14.39
N THR A 183 11.91 1.69 -15.47
CA THR A 183 11.98 1.10 -16.82
C THR A 183 13.26 1.46 -17.57
N THR A 184 13.93 2.54 -17.17
CA THR A 184 15.21 2.94 -17.78
C THR A 184 16.33 2.09 -17.19
N LEU A 185 16.78 1.10 -17.95
CA LEU A 185 18.03 0.39 -17.66
C LEU A 185 19.18 1.36 -17.89
N ASP A 186 19.97 1.62 -16.86
CA ASP A 186 21.27 2.29 -16.98
C ASP A 186 22.31 1.24 -17.40
N PRO A 187 22.78 1.25 -18.66
CA PRO A 187 23.69 0.22 -19.16
C PRO A 187 25.03 0.21 -18.42
N GLU A 188 25.49 1.36 -17.93
CA GLU A 188 26.75 1.50 -17.20
C GLU A 188 26.61 0.92 -15.79
N ALA A 189 25.56 1.30 -15.06
CA ALA A 189 25.28 0.72 -13.74
C ALA A 189 25.03 -0.80 -13.81
N LEU A 190 24.41 -1.29 -14.89
CA LEU A 190 24.24 -2.73 -15.12
C LEU A 190 25.58 -3.42 -15.40
N ALA A 191 26.43 -2.83 -16.25
CA ALA A 191 27.75 -3.37 -16.53
C ALA A 191 28.62 -3.42 -15.26
N ASP A 192 28.60 -2.37 -14.45
CA ASP A 192 29.31 -2.32 -13.17
C ASP A 192 28.81 -3.39 -12.20
N ALA A 193 27.48 -3.56 -12.06
CA ALA A 193 26.91 -4.60 -11.23
C ALA A 193 27.31 -6.01 -11.68
N ILE A 194 27.35 -6.26 -12.99
CA ILE A 194 27.81 -7.54 -13.56
C ILE A 194 29.30 -7.75 -13.24
N LEU A 195 30.15 -6.74 -13.45
CA LEU A 195 31.59 -6.82 -13.16
C LEU A 195 31.87 -7.05 -11.67
N MET A 196 31.10 -6.43 -10.78
CA MET A 196 31.19 -6.66 -9.33
C MET A 196 30.81 -8.12 -8.98
N ALA A 197 29.70 -8.63 -9.52
CA ALA A 197 29.26 -10.00 -9.27
C ALA A 197 30.22 -11.07 -9.83
N GLU A 198 30.90 -10.79 -10.94
CA GLU A 198 31.97 -11.66 -11.47
C GLU A 198 33.22 -11.61 -10.59
N ARG A 199 33.58 -10.44 -10.05
CA ARG A 199 34.72 -10.28 -9.14
C ARG A 199 34.50 -11.01 -7.82
N GLU A 200 33.28 -10.99 -7.28
CA GLU A 200 32.89 -11.75 -6.10
C GLU A 200 32.92 -13.27 -6.36
N ARG A 201 32.42 -13.71 -7.52
CA ARG A 201 32.49 -15.13 -7.92
C ARG A 201 33.93 -15.62 -8.13
N GLY A 202 34.80 -14.78 -8.69
CA GLY A 202 36.22 -15.08 -8.86
C GLY A 202 37.02 -15.04 -7.54
N ALA A 203 36.55 -14.29 -6.54
CA ALA A 203 37.16 -14.18 -5.22
C ALA A 203 36.72 -15.29 -4.24
N SER A 204 35.67 -16.07 -4.57
CA SER A 204 35.28 -17.23 -3.77
C SER A 204 36.34 -18.33 -3.89
N PRO A 205 37.03 -18.74 -2.81
CA PRO A 205 38.01 -19.82 -2.88
C PRO A 205 37.30 -21.09 -3.33
N ARG A 206 37.83 -21.78 -4.35
CA ARG A 206 37.46 -23.17 -4.62
C ARG A 206 37.64 -23.93 -3.31
N ALA A 207 36.54 -24.41 -2.72
CA ALA A 207 36.58 -25.21 -1.50
C ALA A 207 37.33 -26.51 -1.79
N ALA A 208 38.64 -26.52 -1.52
CA ALA A 208 39.39 -27.73 -1.26
C ALA A 208 38.87 -28.28 0.06
N GLY A 209 38.40 -29.54 0.04
CA GLY A 209 37.73 -30.16 1.16
C GLY A 209 38.55 -30.14 2.44
N THR A 210 37.89 -29.80 3.54
CA THR A 210 38.27 -30.27 4.88
C THR A 210 37.03 -30.21 5.76
N GLU A 211 36.72 -31.33 6.40
CA GLU A 211 35.72 -31.47 7.45
C GLU A 211 35.80 -30.31 8.45
N LEU A 212 34.65 -29.66 8.70
CA LEU A 212 34.49 -28.76 9.84
C LEU A 212 33.17 -29.08 10.52
N ASP A 213 33.31 -29.76 11.66
CA ASP A 213 32.35 -29.87 12.74
C ASP A 213 31.97 -28.45 13.19
N LEU A 214 30.71 -28.05 12.99
CA LEU A 214 30.20 -26.71 13.31
C LEU A 214 29.30 -26.81 14.55
N PRO A 215 29.70 -26.25 15.72
CA PRO A 215 28.77 -26.05 16.81
C PRO A 215 27.83 -24.88 16.45
N ILE A 216 26.54 -25.15 16.44
CA ILE A 216 25.45 -24.18 16.25
C ILE A 216 25.55 -23.12 17.34
N GLY A 217 25.86 -21.88 16.95
CA GLY A 217 25.95 -20.71 17.83
C GLY A 217 25.17 -19.53 17.25
N ASP A 218 24.32 -18.93 18.08
CA ASP A 218 23.34 -17.90 17.74
C ASP A 218 24.00 -16.58 17.26
N LEU A 219 23.58 -16.07 16.10
CA LEU A 219 24.21 -14.95 15.39
C LEU A 219 24.14 -13.62 16.18
N ILE A 220 23.23 -13.53 17.15
CA ILE A 220 22.98 -12.32 17.93
C ILE A 220 24.05 -12.10 19.00
N VAL A 221 24.65 -13.16 19.55
CA VAL A 221 25.69 -13.04 20.59
C VAL A 221 27.06 -12.73 19.99
N SER A 222 27.35 -13.24 18.79
CA SER A 222 28.62 -13.01 18.09
C SER A 222 28.74 -11.60 17.48
N GLY A 223 27.62 -10.92 17.20
CA GLY A 223 27.61 -9.55 16.65
C GLY A 223 28.05 -8.45 17.64
N ILE A 224 27.89 -8.68 18.94
CA ILE A 224 28.22 -7.68 19.98
C ILE A 224 29.74 -7.60 20.21
N GLY A 225 30.48 -8.71 20.00
CA GLY A 225 31.93 -8.73 20.16
C GLY A 225 32.70 -7.91 19.12
N ILE A 226 32.16 -7.79 17.90
CA ILE A 226 32.81 -7.08 16.79
C ILE A 226 32.73 -5.56 16.98
N MET A 227 31.66 -5.04 17.60
CA MET A 227 31.50 -3.61 17.87
C MET A 227 32.30 -3.11 19.08
N ALA A 228 32.59 -3.97 20.07
CA ALA A 228 33.40 -3.60 21.23
C ALA A 228 34.90 -3.43 20.91
N GLY A 229 35.40 -4.06 19.84
CA GLY A 229 36.79 -3.93 19.39
C GLY A 229 37.11 -2.62 18.66
N MET A 230 36.11 -2.00 18.00
CA MET A 230 36.31 -0.77 17.21
C MET A 230 36.24 0.51 18.05
N LEU A 231 35.75 0.44 19.29
CA LEU A 231 35.67 1.57 20.24
C LEU A 231 36.88 1.71 21.19
N LYS A 232 37.92 0.88 21.04
CA LYS A 232 39.19 0.98 21.79
C LYS A 232 40.37 1.50 20.95
N ARG A 233 40.12 2.06 19.76
CA ARG A 233 41.14 2.65 18.88
C ARG A 233 40.83 4.11 18.46
N LEU A 234 40.02 4.81 19.25
CA LEU A 234 39.95 6.27 19.28
C LEU A 234 40.34 6.75 20.69
#